data_AF-A0A8S1L4P0-F1
#
_entry.id   AF-A0A8S1L4P0-F1
#
_cell.length_a   1.000
_cell.length_b   1.000
_cell.length_c   1.000
_cell.angle_alpha   90.00
_cell.angle_beta   90.00
_cell.angle_gamma   90.00
#
_symmetry.space_group_name_H-M   'P 1'
#
loop_
_entity.id
_entity.type
_entity.pdbx_description
1 polymer ?
#
loop_
_entity_poly.entity_id
_entity_poly.type
_entity_poly.pdbx_seq_one_letter_code
_entity_poly.pdbx_strand_id
1 'polypeptide(L)'
;MLMLFTEAGLPIILGQSFDQNMGLSGQRIGCLSLVSRSLWSCPPVHGARIAETILKNPKIYQLWLKEVRLMAQRIQNMRYSFTKALKELGSPHDQSYLSKQFGLYSFNKNEGISIAGLNDNYIKYVAMAFHEVTKNTQI
;
A
#
# COMPACT_ATOMS: atom_id res chain seq x y z
N MET A 1 14.93 -11.45 -0.39
CA MET A 1 13.97 -12.55 -0.16
C MET A 1 13.62 -13.28 -1.46
N LEU A 2 13.07 -12.62 -2.49
CA LEU A 2 12.79 -13.28 -3.79
C LEU A 2 14.05 -13.84 -4.47
N MET A 3 15.15 -13.08 -4.48
CA MET A 3 16.45 -13.53 -5.02
C MET A 3 16.95 -14.83 -4.38
N LEU A 4 16.72 -15.03 -3.09
CA LEU A 4 17.14 -16.25 -2.37
C LEU A 4 16.38 -17.49 -2.85
N PHE A 5 15.08 -17.36 -3.15
CA PHE A 5 14.30 -18.45 -3.71
C PHE A 5 14.68 -18.76 -5.15
N THR A 6 15.10 -17.74 -5.92
CA THR A 6 15.59 -17.91 -7.29
C THR A 6 16.96 -18.59 -7.31
N GLU A 7 17.86 -18.21 -6.39
CA GLU A 7 19.16 -18.84 -6.18
C GLU A 7 19.03 -20.29 -5.68
N ALA A 8 18.01 -20.59 -4.89
CA ALA A 8 17.70 -21.94 -4.43
C ALA A 8 17.05 -22.84 -5.50
N GLY A 9 16.84 -22.35 -6.73
CA GLY A 9 16.25 -23.10 -7.84
C GLY A 9 14.78 -23.50 -7.63
N LEU A 10 14.09 -22.85 -6.68
CA LEU A 10 12.70 -23.16 -6.39
C LEU A 10 11.77 -22.51 -7.44
N PRO A 11 10.75 -23.22 -7.93
CA PRO A 11 9.78 -22.64 -8.84
C PRO A 11 8.95 -21.56 -8.13
N ILE A 12 8.96 -20.34 -8.66
CA ILE A 12 8.22 -19.19 -8.12
C ILE A 12 7.19 -18.75 -9.15
N ILE A 13 5.96 -18.53 -8.69
CA ILE A 13 4.91 -17.87 -9.47
C ILE A 13 4.79 -16.43 -8.96
N LEU A 14 4.89 -15.44 -9.86
CA LEU A 14 4.72 -14.04 -9.51
C LEU A 14 3.50 -13.46 -10.23
N GLY A 15 2.55 -12.97 -9.42
CA GLY A 15 1.42 -12.17 -9.86
C GLY A 15 1.64 -10.71 -9.48
N GLN A 16 1.86 -9.85 -10.47
CA GLN A 16 2.06 -8.41 -10.30
C GLN A 16 0.78 -7.66 -10.68
N SER A 17 0.30 -6.74 -9.84
CA SER A 17 -0.75 -5.78 -10.20
C SER A 17 -0.15 -4.39 -10.40
N PHE A 18 -0.73 -3.63 -11.34
CA PHE A 18 -0.37 -2.23 -11.58
C PHE A 18 -1.42 -1.22 -11.08
N ASP A 19 -2.45 -1.70 -10.38
CA ASP A 19 -3.60 -0.86 -10.01
C ASP A 19 -3.19 0.26 -9.04
N GLN A 20 -2.48 -0.09 -7.96
CA GLN A 20 -2.19 0.83 -6.87
C GLN A 20 -0.90 1.63 -7.07
N ASN A 21 0.12 1.05 -7.71
CA ASN A 21 1.42 1.71 -7.90
C ASN A 21 1.48 2.57 -9.17
N MET A 22 0.64 2.30 -10.17
CA MET A 22 0.51 3.11 -11.38
C MET A 22 -0.84 3.83 -11.49
N GLY A 23 -1.75 3.63 -10.52
CA GLY A 23 -3.08 4.27 -10.54
C GLY A 23 -4.01 3.72 -11.62
N LEU A 24 -3.74 2.51 -12.12
CA LEU A 24 -4.41 1.92 -13.29
C LEU A 24 -5.58 1.00 -12.92
N SER A 25 -6.22 1.22 -11.76
CA SER A 25 -7.31 0.37 -11.25
C SER A 25 -8.47 0.16 -12.23
N GLY A 26 -8.74 1.14 -13.10
CA GLY A 26 -9.77 1.05 -14.15
C GLY A 26 -9.33 0.26 -15.39
N GLN A 27 -8.03 0.01 -15.57
CA GLN A 27 -7.45 -0.62 -16.76
C GLN A 27 -7.24 -2.13 -16.60
N ARG A 28 -7.46 -2.68 -15.38
CA ARG A 28 -7.44 -4.12 -15.08
C ARG A 28 -6.14 -4.79 -15.53
N ILE A 29 -5.00 -4.23 -15.12
CA ILE A 29 -3.69 -4.67 -15.58
C ILE A 29 -2.99 -5.45 -14.47
N GLY A 30 -2.61 -6.68 -14.80
CA GLY A 30 -1.65 -7.44 -14.03
C GLY A 30 -0.74 -8.26 -14.96
N CYS A 31 0.38 -8.72 -14.43
CA CYS A 31 1.27 -9.65 -15.09
C CYS A 31 1.35 -10.93 -14.25
N LEU A 32 0.92 -12.05 -14.82
CA LEU A 32 1.15 -13.38 -14.26
C LEU A 32 2.12 -14.09 -15.20
N SER A 33 3.29 -14.48 -14.69
CA SER A 33 4.39 -15.00 -15.54
C SER A 33 4.19 -16.45 -16.03
N LEU A 34 2.95 -16.98 -16.04
CA LEU A 34 2.70 -18.42 -16.16
C LEU A 34 1.49 -18.80 -17.03
N VAL A 35 1.33 -18.16 -18.19
CA VAL A 35 0.34 -18.51 -19.25
C VAL A 35 -1.06 -17.89 -19.03
N SER A 36 -1.38 -16.83 -19.78
CA SER A 36 -2.72 -16.21 -19.79
C SER A 36 -3.59 -16.60 -21.00
N ARG A 37 -3.04 -17.36 -21.96
CA ARG A 37 -3.68 -17.56 -23.29
C ARG A 37 -4.91 -18.48 -23.24
N SER A 38 -5.02 -19.35 -22.24
CA SER A 38 -6.14 -20.28 -22.06
C SER A 38 -7.34 -19.66 -21.35
N LEU A 39 -7.16 -18.54 -20.63
CA LEU A 39 -8.22 -17.91 -19.85
C LEU A 39 -8.90 -16.80 -20.65
N TRP A 40 -8.14 -15.84 -21.19
CA TRP A 40 -8.68 -14.75 -22.00
C TRP A 40 -7.88 -14.63 -23.31
N SER A 41 -8.58 -14.65 -24.45
CA SER A 41 -7.96 -14.68 -25.79
C SER A 41 -6.93 -13.55 -26.00
N CYS A 42 -7.30 -12.32 -25.63
CA CYS A 42 -6.42 -11.15 -25.70
C CYS A 42 -6.51 -10.35 -24.38
N PRO A 43 -5.39 -10.13 -23.67
CA PRO A 43 -5.39 -9.29 -22.46
C PRO A 43 -5.60 -7.79 -22.79
N PRO A 44 -6.05 -6.96 -21.83
CA PRO A 44 -6.24 -5.52 -22.03
C PRO A 44 -4.96 -4.79 -22.48
N VAL A 45 -4.92 -4.32 -23.73
CA VAL A 45 -3.70 -3.75 -24.36
C VAL A 45 -3.42 -2.33 -23.90
N HIS A 46 -4.45 -1.52 -23.67
CA HIS A 46 -4.29 -0.08 -23.40
C HIS A 46 -3.44 0.17 -22.15
N GLY A 47 -3.82 -0.48 -21.05
CA GLY A 47 -3.09 -0.40 -19.79
C GLY A 47 -1.67 -0.96 -19.87
N ALA A 48 -1.48 -2.10 -20.55
CA ALA A 48 -0.16 -2.67 -20.78
C ALA A 48 0.76 -1.71 -21.54
N ARG A 49 0.24 -0.97 -22.52
CA ARG A 49 1.01 0.02 -23.30
C ARG A 49 1.37 1.26 -22.49
N ILE A 50 0.50 1.69 -21.57
CA ILE A 50 0.82 2.77 -20.61
C ILE A 50 1.98 2.32 -19.71
N ALA A 51 1.87 1.14 -19.09
CA ALA A 51 2.92 0.59 -18.24
C ALA A 51 4.25 0.43 -19.02
N GLU A 52 4.19 -0.08 -20.26
CA GLU A 52 5.34 -0.19 -21.15
C GLU A 52 5.99 1.18 -21.41
N THR A 53 5.20 2.20 -21.72
CA THR A 53 5.71 3.55 -22.02
C THR A 53 6.40 4.17 -20.81
N ILE A 54 5.82 4.00 -19.61
CA ILE A 54 6.41 4.48 -18.35
C ILE A 54 7.74 3.77 -18.08
N LEU A 55 7.80 2.45 -18.27
CA LEU A 55 8.99 1.65 -17.98
C LEU A 55 10.11 1.82 -19.02
N LYS A 56 9.78 2.04 -20.30
CA LYS A 56 10.77 2.19 -21.38
C LYS A 56 11.41 3.57 -21.45
N ASN A 57 10.73 4.62 -21.01
CA ASN A 57 11.24 6.00 -21.09
C ASN A 57 11.92 6.41 -19.78
N PRO A 58 13.25 6.61 -19.75
CA PRO A 58 13.96 6.94 -18.51
C PRO A 58 13.45 8.21 -17.81
N LYS A 59 13.01 9.22 -18.57
CA LYS A 59 12.50 10.48 -17.99
C LYS A 59 11.17 10.26 -17.27
N ILE A 60 10.24 9.56 -17.92
CA ILE A 60 8.91 9.27 -17.36
C ILE A 60 9.04 8.27 -16.20
N TYR A 61 9.93 7.29 -16.31
CA TYR A 61 10.22 6.35 -15.25
C TYR A 61 10.71 7.05 -13.96
N GLN A 62 11.63 8.01 -14.08
CA GLN A 62 12.11 8.79 -12.93
C GLN A 62 11.00 9.66 -12.31
N LEU A 63 10.13 10.24 -13.14
CA LEU A 63 8.96 10.98 -12.66
C LEU A 63 8.02 10.06 -11.88
N TRP A 64 7.68 8.90 -12.44
CA TRP A 64 6.84 7.91 -11.77
C TRP A 64 7.44 7.44 -10.44
N LEU A 65 8.75 7.14 -10.40
CA LEU A 65 9.44 6.80 -9.15
C LEU A 65 9.35 7.92 -8.11
N LYS A 66 9.46 9.18 -8.53
CA LYS A 66 9.32 10.34 -7.64
C LYS A 66 7.90 10.42 -7.09
N GLU A 67 6.88 10.28 -7.92
CA GLU A 67 5.47 10.34 -7.52
C GLU A 67 5.11 9.21 -6.55
N VAL A 68 5.52 7.97 -6.84
CA VAL A 68 5.32 6.83 -5.95
C VAL A 68 5.98 7.05 -4.59
N ARG A 69 7.22 7.58 -4.57
CA ARG A 69 7.91 7.93 -3.32
C ARG A 69 7.17 9.01 -2.53
N LEU A 70 6.66 10.06 -3.19
CA LEU A 70 5.89 11.11 -2.54
C LEU A 70 4.60 10.56 -1.92
N MET A 71 3.89 9.68 -2.63
CA MET A 71 2.69 9.02 -2.10
C MET A 71 3.02 8.14 -0.89
N ALA A 72 4.11 7.37 -0.94
CA ALA A 72 4.56 6.55 0.18
C ALA A 72 4.93 7.41 1.40
N GLN A 73 5.66 8.51 1.18
CA GLN A 73 6.01 9.47 2.24
C GLN A 73 4.77 10.11 2.86
N ARG A 74 3.76 10.47 2.05
CA ARG A 74 2.48 11.00 2.55
C ARG A 74 1.82 10.02 3.52
N ILE A 75 1.73 8.74 3.15
CA ILE A 75 1.14 7.70 4.00
C ILE A 75 1.96 7.55 5.29
N GLN A 76 3.29 7.53 5.19
CA GLN A 76 4.17 7.42 6.36
C GLN A 76 4.02 8.60 7.32
N ASN A 77 3.89 9.83 6.79
CA ASN A 77 3.65 11.02 7.59
C ASN A 77 2.29 10.95 8.30
N MET A 78 1.24 10.50 7.61
CA MET A 78 -0.08 10.28 8.23
C MET A 78 -0.02 9.25 9.35
N ARG A 79 0.74 8.16 9.19
CA ARG A 79 0.97 7.18 10.26
C ARG A 79 1.64 7.80 11.48
N TYR A 80 2.66 8.62 11.26
CA TYR A 80 3.36 9.31 12.33
C TYR A 80 2.43 10.28 13.08
N SER A 81 1.71 11.12 12.36
CA SER A 81 0.77 12.08 12.94
C SER A 81 -0.36 11.38 13.70
N PHE A 82 -0.86 10.25 13.19
CA PHE A 82 -1.90 9.45 13.84
C PHE A 82 -1.38 8.83 15.15
N THR A 83 -0.20 8.21 15.11
CA THR A 83 0.45 7.63 16.29
C THR A 83 0.76 8.71 17.34
N LYS A 84 1.18 9.90 16.90
CA LYS A 84 1.43 11.05 17.78
C LYS A 84 0.14 11.51 18.47
N ALA A 85 -0.95 11.69 17.74
CA ALA A 85 -2.24 12.08 18.30
C ALA A 85 -2.75 11.06 19.33
N LEU A 86 -2.56 9.77 19.09
CA LEU A 86 -2.93 8.71 20.04
C LEU A 86 -2.10 8.72 21.33
N LYS A 87 -0.82 9.06 21.23
CA LYS A 87 0.04 9.25 22.41
C LYS A 87 -0.37 10.47 23.23
N GLU A 88 -0.70 11.58 22.57
CA GLU A 88 -1.17 12.80 23.23
C GLU A 88 -2.50 12.60 23.97
N LEU A 89 -3.38 11.72 23.44
CA LEU A 89 -4.64 11.34 24.09
C LEU A 89 -4.46 10.37 25.28
N GLY A 90 -3.24 9.89 25.54
CA GLY A 90 -2.98 8.97 26.66
C GLY A 90 -3.54 7.57 26.41
N SER A 91 -3.43 7.06 25.18
CA SER A 91 -3.90 5.70 24.86
C SER A 91 -3.32 4.65 25.82
N PRO A 92 -4.15 3.76 26.41
CA PRO A 92 -3.70 2.78 27.40
C PRO A 92 -2.85 1.65 26.81
N HIS A 93 -2.70 1.59 25.48
CA HIS A 93 -1.97 0.52 24.78
C HIS A 93 -0.81 1.09 23.97
N ASP A 94 0.31 0.35 23.91
CA ASP A 94 1.43 0.73 23.04
C ASP A 94 1.06 0.55 21.57
N GLN A 95 0.82 1.68 20.90
CA GLN A 95 0.46 1.73 19.48
C GLN A 95 1.66 2.12 18.60
N SER A 96 2.89 1.95 19.11
CA SER A 96 4.13 2.22 18.36
C SER A 96 4.27 1.40 17.07
N TYR A 97 3.52 0.30 16.93
CA TYR A 97 3.50 -0.51 15.71
C TYR A 97 2.89 0.22 14.50
N LEU A 98 1.96 1.15 14.72
CA LEU A 98 1.25 1.86 13.64
C LEU A 98 2.19 2.71 12.76
N SER A 99 3.25 3.26 13.36
CA SER A 99 4.28 4.02 12.65
C SER A 99 5.32 3.14 11.95
N LYS A 100 5.47 1.88 12.38
CA LYS A 100 6.44 0.92 11.82
C LYS A 100 5.87 0.12 10.65
N GLN A 101 4.55 0.00 10.55
CA GLN A 101 3.88 -0.70 9.46
C GLN A 101 3.95 0.07 8.14
N PHE A 102 4.00 -0.68 7.03
CA PHE A 102 3.97 -0.16 5.66
C PHE A 102 2.65 -0.48 4.97
N GLY A 103 2.31 0.32 3.95
CA GLY A 103 1.12 0.11 3.12
C GLY A 103 -0.05 1.01 3.50
N LEU A 104 -1.14 0.86 2.76
CA LEU A 104 -2.33 1.72 2.84
C LEU A 104 -3.16 1.47 4.11
N TYR A 105 -3.11 0.24 4.63
CA TYR A 105 -3.89 -0.22 5.77
C TYR A 105 -2.98 -0.46 6.97
N SER A 106 -3.49 -0.16 8.16
CA SER A 106 -2.90 -0.59 9.42
C SER A 106 -3.76 -1.70 9.98
N PHE A 107 -3.14 -2.76 10.48
CA PHE A 107 -3.86 -3.86 11.10
C PHE A 107 -3.45 -3.97 12.56
N ASN A 108 -4.44 -4.11 13.45
CA ASN A 108 -4.27 -4.71 14.76
C ASN A 108 -4.64 -6.21 14.67
N LYS A 109 -4.63 -6.96 15.79
CA LYS A 109 -4.95 -8.40 15.78
C LYS A 109 -6.38 -8.72 15.29
N ASN A 110 -7.33 -7.80 15.45
CA ASN A 110 -8.76 -8.07 15.25
C ASN A 110 -9.40 -7.22 14.13
N GLU A 111 -8.79 -6.11 13.72
CA GLU A 111 -9.36 -5.12 12.79
C GLU A 111 -8.27 -4.34 12.02
N GLY A 112 -8.66 -3.80 10.85
CA GLY A 112 -7.80 -2.97 10.00
C GLY A 112 -8.40 -1.60 9.71
N ILE A 113 -7.58 -0.55 9.79
CA ILE A 113 -7.95 0.84 9.45
C ILE A 113 -7.17 1.29 8.22
N SER A 114 -7.86 1.89 7.25
CA SER A 114 -7.21 2.54 6.12
C SER A 114 -6.61 3.88 6.54
N ILE A 115 -5.29 4.03 6.40
CA ILE A 115 -4.57 5.29 6.65
C ILE A 115 -4.58 6.19 5.42
N ALA A 116 -4.77 5.61 4.23
CA ALA A 116 -4.68 6.31 2.95
C ALA A 116 -5.70 7.46 2.79
N GLY A 117 -6.87 7.31 3.41
CA GLY A 117 -7.97 8.27 3.39
C GLY A 117 -7.91 9.34 4.49
N LEU A 118 -6.92 9.26 5.40
CA LEU A 118 -6.75 10.27 6.43
C LEU A 118 -6.16 11.56 5.87
N ASN A 119 -6.59 12.68 6.45
CA ASN A 119 -6.04 14.00 6.20
C ASN A 119 -5.78 14.71 7.54
N ASP A 120 -5.06 15.82 7.50
CA ASP A 120 -4.68 16.55 8.71
C ASP A 120 -5.89 17.10 9.50
N ASN A 121 -7.03 17.32 8.83
CA ASN A 121 -8.24 17.84 9.47
C ASN A 121 -8.98 16.77 10.30
N TYR A 122 -9.04 15.54 9.80
CA TYR A 122 -9.79 14.45 10.43
C TYR A 122 -8.91 13.53 11.28
N ILE A 123 -7.58 13.64 11.20
CA ILE A 123 -6.67 12.73 11.91
C ILE A 123 -6.90 12.74 13.43
N LYS A 124 -7.15 13.92 14.01
CA LYS A 124 -7.47 14.07 15.43
C LYS A 124 -8.81 13.43 15.77
N TYR A 125 -9.83 13.66 14.93
CA TYR A 125 -11.15 13.08 15.10
C TYR A 125 -11.10 11.55 15.09
N VAL A 126 -10.42 10.97 14.10
CA VAL A 126 -10.26 9.52 14.00
C VAL A 126 -9.43 8.97 15.16
N ALA A 127 -8.38 9.67 15.60
CA ALA A 127 -7.59 9.28 16.77
C ALA A 127 -8.43 9.28 18.06
N MET A 128 -9.29 10.27 18.25
CA MET A 128 -10.22 10.33 19.38
C MET A 128 -11.21 9.17 19.34
N ALA A 129 -11.87 8.93 18.20
CA ALA A 129 -12.77 7.78 18.04
C ALA A 129 -12.05 6.44 18.29
N PHE A 130 -10.83 6.29 17.78
CA PHE A 130 -10.04 5.08 18.01
C PHE A 130 -9.67 4.89 19.48
N HIS A 131 -9.27 5.97 20.16
CA HIS A 131 -8.98 5.96 21.59
C HIS A 131 -10.23 5.58 22.42
N GLU A 132 -11.39 6.15 22.10
CA GLU A 132 -12.66 5.89 22.77
C GLU A 132 -13.12 4.43 22.66
N VAL A 133 -12.86 3.78 21.53
CA VAL A 133 -13.17 2.35 21.34
C VAL A 133 -12.14 1.48 22.07
N THR A 134 -10.86 1.83 21.98
CA THR A 134 -9.78 1.01 22.54
C THR A 134 -9.68 1.09 24.06
N LYS A 135 -10.07 2.20 24.71
CA LYS A 135 -9.97 2.36 26.17
C LYS A 135 -10.77 1.34 26.98
N ASN A 136 -11.88 0.86 26.43
CA ASN A 136 -12.78 -0.11 27.08
C ASN A 136 -12.56 -1.54 26.59
N THR A 137 -11.71 -1.73 25.59
CA THR A 137 -11.49 -3.04 24.96
C THR A 137 -10.29 -3.69 25.63
N GLN A 138 -10.46 -4.85 26.26
CA GLN A 138 -9.35 -5.70 26.67
C GLN A 138 -8.76 -6.38 25.42
N ILE A 139 -7.68 -5.82 24.86
CA ILE A 139 -6.94 -6.39 23.71
C ILE A 139 -5.81 -7.30 24.21
#